data_AF-A0AAJ1EGX1-F1
#
_entry.id   AF-A0AAJ1EGX1-F1
#
_cell.length_a   1.000
_cell.length_b   1.000
_cell.length_c   1.000
_cell.angle_alpha   90.00
_cell.angle_beta   90.00
_cell.angle_gamma   90.00
#
_symmetry.space_group_name_H-M   'P 1'
#
loop_
_entity.id
_entity.type
_entity.pdbx_description
1 polymer ?
#
loop_
_entity_poly.entity_id
_entity_poly.type
_entity_poly.pdbx_seq_one_letter_code
_entity_poly.pdbx_strand_id
1 'polypeptide(L)' 'MELVDEFHLLVHPLLLGKGTRLFDGMDDRVNLRRLDVESFDSGIVKTVYQRA' A
#
# COMPACT_ATOMS: atom_id res chain seq x y z
N MET A 1 -3.06 10.76 8.73
CA MET A 1 -1.85 9.94 8.39
C MET A 1 -0.55 10.74 8.49
N GLU A 2 -0.50 11.82 9.27
CA GLU A 2 0.72 12.65 9.38
C GLU A 2 1.83 12.02 10.21
N LEU A 3 1.56 10.87 10.83
CA LEU A 3 2.50 10.14 11.69
C LEU A 3 3.05 8.87 11.02
N VAL A 4 2.75 8.64 9.75
CA VAL A 4 3.26 7.47 9.01
C VAL A 4 4.31 7.95 8.02
N ASP A 5 5.55 7.52 8.24
CA ASP A 5 6.69 7.90 7.41
C ASP A 5 6.79 7.03 6.14
N GLU A 6 6.58 5.72 6.29
CA GLU A 6 6.65 4.73 5.20
C GLU A 6 5.46 3.78 5.17
N PHE A 7 5.04 3.40 3.96
CA PHE A 7 4.03 2.39 3.69
C PHE A 7 4.66 1.20 3.00
N HIS A 8 4.63 0.04 3.66
CA HIS A 8 5.06 -1.24 3.12
C HIS A 8 3.80 -2.03 2.75
N LEU A 9 3.36 -1.92 1.50
CA LEU A 9 2.11 -2.52 1.02
C LEU A 9 2.40 -3.85 0.33
N LEU A 10 1.74 -4.91 0.77
CA LEU A 10 1.79 -6.24 0.15
C LEU A 10 0.49 -6.48 -0.63
N VAL A 11 0.60 -6.62 -1.94
CA VAL A 11 -0.53 -6.90 -2.83
C VAL A 11 -0.62 -8.40 -3.06
N HIS A 12 -1.73 -8.99 -2.66
CA HIS A 12 -2.03 -10.41 -2.89
C HIS A 12 -2.79 -10.60 -4.20
N PRO A 13 -2.46 -11.62 -5.02
CA PRO A 13 -3.09 -11.85 -6.32
C PRO A 13 -4.46 -12.53 -6.17
N LEU A 14 -5.42 -11.87 -5.51
CA LEU A 14 -6.77 -12.37 -5.30
C LEU A 14 -7.82 -11.27 -5.35
N LEU A 15 -9.04 -11.63 -5.75
CA LEU A 15 -10.21 -10.75 -5.75
C LEU A 15 -11.07 -11.06 -4.52
N LEU A 16 -11.05 -10.18 -3.53
CA LEU A 16 -11.69 -10.43 -2.23
C LEU A 16 -13.22 -10.27 -2.25
N GLY A 17 -13.75 -9.41 -3.13
CA GLY A 17 -15.19 -9.13 -3.26
C GLY A 17 -15.77 -8.21 -2.17
N LYS A 18 -15.53 -8.50 -0.88
CA LYS A 18 -15.98 -7.69 0.27
C LYS A 18 -14.96 -7.76 1.42
N GLY A 19 -14.80 -6.68 2.18
CA GLY A 19 -13.92 -6.66 3.34
C GLY A 19 -13.70 -5.26 3.91
N THR A 20 -12.93 -5.18 4.98
CA THR A 20 -12.51 -3.91 5.58
C THR A 20 -11.53 -3.20 4.66
N ARG A 21 -11.74 -1.89 4.45
CA ARG A 21 -10.83 -1.06 3.66
C ARG A 21 -9.59 -0.76 4.49
N LEU A 22 -8.40 -0.89 3.89
CA LEU A 22 -7.13 -0.57 4.54
C LEU A 22 -7.02 0.93 4.89
N PHE A 23 -7.56 1.78 4.00
CA PHE A 23 -7.64 3.21 4.17
C PHE A 23 -9.11 3.62 4.10
N ASP A 24 -9.66 4.07 5.21
CA ASP A 24 -11.04 4.54 5.32
C ASP A 24 -11.04 5.93 5.98
N GLY A 25 -11.99 6.78 5.60
CA GLY A 25 -12.08 8.15 6.14
C GLY A 25 -10.94 9.09 5.75
N MET A 26 -10.34 8.91 4.56
CA MET A 26 -9.39 9.88 4.01
C MET A 26 -10.13 10.93 3.18
N ASP A 27 -10.06 12.19 3.60
CA ASP A 27 -10.67 13.31 2.86
C ASP A 27 -9.72 13.90 1.80
N ASP A 28 -8.41 13.78 2.02
CA ASP A 28 -7.37 14.37 1.17
C ASP A 28 -6.52 13.32 0.44
N ARG A 29 -6.12 13.66 -0.79
CA ARG A 29 -5.16 12.86 -1.56
C ARG A 29 -3.76 13.02 -0.97
N VAL A 30 -3.12 11.91 -0.61
CA VAL A 30 -1.70 11.90 -0.22
C VAL A 30 -0.87 11.43 -1.40
N ASN A 31 0.06 12.27 -1.86
CA ASN A 31 1.03 11.88 -2.88
C ASN A 31 2.16 11.08 -2.22
N LEU A 32 2.55 9.97 -2.86
CA LEU A 32 3.58 9.06 -2.38
C LEU A 32 4.70 8.92 -3.42
N ARG A 33 5.93 8.76 -2.95
CA ARG A 33 7.11 8.45 -3.77
C ARG A 33 7.51 7.00 -3.53
N ARG A 34 7.70 6.24 -4.60
CA ARG A 34 8.18 4.86 -4.52
C ARG A 34 9.64 4.83 -4.07
N LEU A 35 9.91 4.05 -3.03
CA LEU A 35 11.25 3.72 -2.58
C LEU A 35 11.70 2.37 -3.13
N ASP A 36 10.82 1.37 -3.13
CA ASP A 36 11.16 0.00 -3.52
C ASP A 36 9.98 -0.78 -4.11
N VAL A 37 10.29 -1.82 -4.91
CA VAL A 37 9.35 -2.83 -5.38
C VAL A 37 10.02 -4.19 -5.49
N GLU A 38 9.42 -5.19 -4.84
CA GLU A 38 9.90 -6.57 -4.82
C GLU A 38 8.74 -7.52 -5.16
N SER A 39 9.00 -8.48 -6.05
CA SER A 39 8.06 -9.56 -6.38
C SER A 39 8.55 -10.87 -5.78
N PHE A 40 7.67 -11.57 -5.06
CA PHE A 40 7.96 -12.89 -4.49
C PHE A 40 7.47 -14.00 -5.42
N ASP A 41 8.08 -15.18 -5.33
CA ASP A 41 7.67 -16.39 -6.09
C ASP A 41 6.22 -16.81 -5.81
N SER A 42 5.64 -16.39 -4.69
CA SER A 42 4.23 -16.59 -4.34
C SER A 42 3.25 -15.75 -5.16
N GLY A 43 3.75 -14.82 -5.98
CA GLY A 43 2.94 -13.84 -6.72
C GLY A 43 2.55 -12.61 -5.91
N ILE A 44 2.99 -12.51 -4.64
CA ILE A 44 2.84 -11.29 -3.84
C ILE A 44 3.80 -10.23 -4.37
N VAL A 45 3.34 -8.98 -4.42
CA VAL A 45 4.18 -7.81 -4.72
C VAL A 45 4.26 -6.93 -3.49
N LYS A 46 5.46 -6.68 -2.98
CA LYS A 46 5.71 -5.66 -1.96
C LYS A 46 6.13 -4.37 -2.63
N THR A 47 5.53 -3.27 -2.20
CA THR A 47 5.93 -1.91 -2.59
C THR A 47 6.19 -1.10 -1.34
N VAL A 48 7.31 -0.38 -1.31
CA VAL A 48 7.63 0.56 -0.24
C VAL A 48 7.48 1.99 -0.77
N TYR A 49 6.70 2.79 -0.06
CA TYR A 49 6.49 4.19 -0.37
C TYR A 49 6.77 5.06 0.84
N GLN A 50 7.21 6.28 0.60
CA GLN A 50 7.17 7.34 1.60
C GLN A 50 6.30 8.49 1.10
N ARG A 51 5.96 9.41 2.00
CA ARG A 51 5.32 10.67 1.59
C ARG A 51 6.23 11.45 0.64
N ALA A 52 5.61 12.02 -0.39
CA ALA A 52 6.28 12.88 -1.38
C ALA A 52 6.46 14.30 -0.86
#